data_AF-A0A9W4RVL4-F1
#
_entry.id   AF-A0A9W4RVL4-F1
#
_cell.length_a   1.000
_cell.length_b   1.000
_cell.length_c   1.000
_cell.angle_alpha   90.00
_cell.angle_beta   90.00
_cell.angle_gamma   90.00
#
_symmetry.space_group_name_H-M   'P 1'
#
loop_
_entity.id
_entity.type
_entity.pdbx_description
1 polymer ?
#
loop_
_entity_poly.entity_id
_entity_poly.type
_entity_poly.pdbx_seq_one_letter_code
_entity_poly.pdbx_strand_id
1 'polypeptide(L)'
;NGFQHHQEEHPSLLLPGGSDEHIYWGVSPTATDMADPFEVRMRFTSQLQHLNASVTSAQKAAQYALKYKDMDEDLHSCIVEQLERGNNMNTRANIMYFIEHFMEMAQKDNHVDYVRMMQRDIIRIVDAVAPDDGSGAANVKVVLQGLQQKQFLQAQTVTEIEEVLKERETSARDAGLSSPVNGDVDMGDAPPSHAIPTNGRAPRLEKRQIEQRIEEDRERHKRLRESIWAIPSHDYAETDKIWEETSDMGDDDHILGQEEFTEWRQSMEHQCAPRPPAGPASTRITNGNKKY
;
A
#
# COMPACT_ATOMS: atom_id res chain seq x y z
N ASN A 1 7.63 93.81 36.55
CA ASN A 1 7.21 93.94 35.14
C ASN A 1 6.19 92.87 34.81
N GLY A 2 4.96 93.29 34.52
CA GLY A 2 4.27 92.88 33.29
C GLY A 2 3.62 91.50 33.19
N PHE A 3 2.31 91.45 33.50
CA PHE A 3 1.21 91.01 32.64
C PHE A 3 1.25 89.64 31.89
N GLN A 4 0.41 88.72 32.38
CA GLN A 4 -0.80 88.15 31.72
C GLN A 4 -0.76 87.68 30.25
N HIS A 5 -1.13 86.40 30.00
CA HIS A 5 -2.31 86.10 29.16
C HIS A 5 -2.87 84.68 29.37
N HIS A 6 -4.20 84.65 29.34
CA HIS A 6 -5.19 83.58 29.52
C HIS A 6 -5.13 82.39 28.54
N GLN A 7 -5.65 81.23 28.95
CA GLN A 7 -6.91 80.71 28.39
C GLN A 7 -7.59 79.68 29.31
N GLU A 8 -8.84 80.01 29.68
CA GLU A 8 -9.88 79.14 30.23
C GLU A 8 -10.54 78.35 29.08
N GLU A 9 -10.97 77.11 29.32
CA GLU A 9 -12.39 76.73 29.50
C GLU A 9 -12.56 75.20 29.60
N HIS A 10 -13.49 74.83 30.50
CA HIS A 10 -13.93 73.50 30.93
C HIS A 10 -15.01 72.92 29.95
N PRO A 11 -15.87 71.95 30.35
CA PRO A 11 -15.69 70.55 30.80
C PRO A 11 -16.55 69.58 29.94
N SER A 12 -16.56 68.26 30.22
CA SER A 12 -17.80 67.46 30.39
C SER A 12 -17.65 65.92 30.32
N LEU A 13 -18.14 65.29 31.40
CA LEU A 13 -19.03 64.11 31.46
C LEU A 13 -18.50 62.66 31.33
N LEU A 14 -18.34 62.03 32.51
CA LEU A 14 -19.04 60.84 33.06
C LEU A 14 -19.15 59.51 32.25
N LEU A 15 -18.42 58.50 32.78
CA LEU A 15 -18.80 57.10 33.13
C LEU A 15 -19.07 56.06 32.00
N PRO A 16 -19.23 54.74 32.31
CA PRO A 16 -18.16 53.73 32.33
C PRO A 16 -18.50 52.51 31.44
N GLY A 17 -17.56 51.58 31.17
CA GLY A 17 -17.90 50.37 30.40
C GLY A 17 -16.79 49.33 30.42
N GLY A 18 -17.15 48.11 30.77
CA GLY A 18 -16.24 47.02 31.15
C GLY A 18 -15.22 46.62 30.09
N SER A 19 -14.01 46.34 30.55
CA SER A 19 -13.05 45.52 29.82
C SER A 19 -13.37 44.05 30.13
N ASP A 20 -13.99 43.39 29.17
CA ASP A 20 -14.30 41.96 29.17
C ASP A 20 -13.06 41.12 29.50
N GLU A 21 -13.18 40.33 30.57
CA GLU A 21 -12.33 39.18 30.83
C GLU A 21 -12.53 38.16 29.70
N HIS A 22 -11.66 38.20 28.69
CA HIS A 22 -11.47 37.06 27.80
C HIS A 22 -10.71 35.97 28.56
N ILE A 23 -11.49 35.12 29.23
CA ILE A 23 -11.05 33.82 29.72
C ILE A 23 -10.64 32.99 28.50
N TYR A 24 -9.34 33.01 28.19
CA TYR A 24 -8.71 32.02 27.32
C TYR A 24 -8.67 30.71 28.11
N TRP A 25 -9.75 29.92 28.01
CA TRP A 25 -9.73 28.54 28.44
C TRP A 25 -8.65 27.80 27.63
N GLY A 26 -7.62 27.37 28.34
CA GLY A 26 -6.55 26.55 27.81
C GLY A 26 -7.12 25.35 27.07
N VAL A 27 -6.78 25.26 25.78
CA VAL A 27 -6.95 24.04 25.00
C VAL A 27 -6.03 22.99 25.62
N SER A 28 -6.59 22.15 26.49
CA SER A 28 -5.95 20.92 26.94
C SER A 28 -5.97 19.92 25.78
N PRO A 29 -4.89 19.17 25.54
CA PRO A 29 -4.90 18.13 24.51
C PRO A 29 -5.85 17.01 24.89
N THR A 30 -6.84 16.80 24.02
CA THR A 30 -7.57 15.56 23.73
C THR A 30 -8.02 14.73 24.94
N ALA A 31 -9.25 14.98 25.39
CA ALA A 31 -10.11 13.87 25.78
C ALA A 31 -10.18 12.95 24.55
N THR A 32 -9.52 11.79 24.63
CA THR A 32 -9.92 10.65 23.80
C THR A 32 -11.40 10.47 24.07
N ASP A 33 -12.20 10.79 23.05
CA ASP A 33 -13.64 10.58 23.00
C ASP A 33 -13.87 9.18 23.58
N MET A 34 -14.45 9.08 24.78
CA MET A 34 -14.58 7.82 25.52
C MET A 34 -15.58 6.93 24.76
N ALA A 35 -15.10 6.36 23.66
CA ALA A 35 -15.83 5.44 22.84
C ALA A 35 -16.03 4.17 23.67
N ASP A 36 -17.26 3.67 23.64
CA ASP A 36 -17.61 2.43 24.33
C ASP A 36 -16.72 1.28 23.82
N PRO A 37 -15.99 0.58 24.72
CA PRO A 37 -15.10 -0.49 24.31
C PRO A 37 -15.77 -1.57 23.46
N PHE A 38 -17.03 -1.88 23.76
CA PHE A 38 -17.77 -2.87 23.00
C PHE A 38 -18.09 -2.40 21.57
N GLU A 39 -18.52 -1.14 21.40
CA GLU A 39 -18.71 -0.55 20.07
C GLU A 39 -17.40 -0.56 19.27
N VAL A 40 -16.28 -0.16 19.88
CA VAL A 40 -14.97 -0.15 19.23
C VAL A 40 -14.59 -1.54 18.73
N ARG A 41 -14.71 -2.54 19.60
CA ARG A 41 -14.47 -3.95 19.29
C ARG A 41 -15.34 -4.44 18.14
N MET A 42 -16.64 -4.18 18.20
CA MET A 42 -17.60 -4.66 17.20
C MET A 42 -17.33 -4.05 15.82
N ARG A 43 -17.05 -2.74 15.77
CA ARG A 43 -16.72 -2.04 14.53
C ARG A 43 -15.40 -2.51 13.96
N PHE A 44 -14.37 -2.72 14.79
CA PHE A 44 -13.09 -3.22 14.30
C PHE A 44 -13.19 -4.65 13.78
N THR A 45 -13.89 -5.53 14.51
CA THR A 45 -14.19 -6.89 14.07
C THR A 45 -14.89 -6.90 12.72
N SER A 46 -15.89 -6.03 12.53
CA SER A 46 -16.60 -5.90 11.26
C SER A 46 -15.67 -5.46 10.13
N GLN A 47 -14.74 -4.54 10.37
CA GLN A 47 -13.74 -4.13 9.38
C GLN A 47 -12.83 -5.29 9.00
N LEU A 48 -12.32 -6.05 9.98
CA LEU A 48 -11.46 -7.21 9.75
C LEU A 48 -12.14 -8.30 8.92
N GLN A 49 -13.44 -8.56 9.17
CA GLN A 49 -14.22 -9.56 8.41
C GLN A 49 -14.39 -9.20 6.93
N HIS A 50 -14.45 -7.90 6.62
CA HIS A 50 -14.65 -7.40 5.27
C HIS A 50 -13.35 -6.87 4.63
N LEU A 51 -12.20 -7.18 5.23
CA LEU A 51 -10.91 -6.89 4.64
C LEU A 51 -10.79 -7.59 3.28
N ASN A 52 -10.43 -6.80 2.28
CA ASN A 52 -10.08 -7.25 0.94
C ASN A 52 -8.64 -6.86 0.63
N ALA A 53 -8.15 -7.21 -0.55
CA ALA A 53 -6.79 -6.90 -0.95
C ALA A 53 -6.48 -5.38 -0.99
N SER A 54 -7.48 -4.50 -1.17
CA SER A 54 -7.28 -3.06 -1.35
C SER A 54 -6.46 -2.38 -0.25
N VAL A 55 -5.53 -1.51 -0.66
CA VAL A 55 -4.78 -0.62 0.25
C VAL A 55 -5.73 0.21 1.10
N THR A 56 -6.80 0.74 0.51
CA THR A 56 -7.77 1.58 1.23
C THR A 56 -8.50 0.82 2.32
N SER A 57 -8.76 -0.47 2.12
CA SER A 57 -9.40 -1.33 3.12
C SER A 57 -8.47 -1.53 4.32
N ALA A 58 -7.21 -1.86 4.06
CA ALA A 58 -6.19 -2.05 5.10
C ALA A 58 -5.89 -0.73 5.85
N GLN A 59 -5.71 0.38 5.13
CA GLN A 59 -5.49 1.70 5.70
C GLN A 59 -6.61 2.14 6.63
N LYS A 60 -7.87 1.94 6.23
CA LYS A 60 -9.03 2.31 7.06
C LYS A 60 -9.04 1.52 8.38
N ALA A 61 -8.80 0.21 8.33
CA ALA A 61 -8.73 -0.62 9.52
C ALA A 61 -7.54 -0.22 10.42
N ALA A 62 -6.39 0.09 9.84
CA ALA A 62 -5.20 0.49 10.58
C ALA A 62 -5.40 1.84 11.27
N GLN A 63 -5.93 2.83 10.55
CA GLN A 63 -6.29 4.14 11.10
C GLN A 63 -7.30 4.01 12.24
N TYR A 64 -8.27 3.10 12.10
CA TYR A 64 -9.24 2.83 13.16
C TYR A 64 -8.56 2.31 14.43
N ALA A 65 -7.66 1.33 14.29
CA ALA A 65 -6.92 0.76 15.42
C ALA A 65 -5.98 1.78 16.09
N LEU A 66 -5.34 2.65 15.31
CA LEU A 66 -4.47 3.71 15.85
C LEU A 66 -5.25 4.84 16.51
N LYS A 67 -6.47 5.14 16.01
CA LYS A 67 -7.36 6.12 16.65
C LYS A 67 -7.74 5.71 18.07
N TYR A 68 -7.93 4.41 18.31
CA TYR A 68 -8.32 3.84 19.60
C TYR A 68 -7.18 3.03 20.24
N LYS A 69 -5.94 3.50 20.10
CA LYS A 69 -4.74 2.80 20.60
C LYS A 69 -4.67 2.62 22.11
N ASP A 70 -5.48 3.36 22.88
CA ASP A 70 -5.67 3.13 24.33
C ASP A 70 -6.33 1.77 24.63
N MET A 71 -6.92 1.12 23.61
CA MET A 71 -7.53 -0.20 23.68
C MET A 71 -6.78 -1.25 22.84
N ASP A 72 -5.48 -1.05 22.65
CA ASP A 72 -4.65 -1.88 21.79
C ASP A 72 -4.67 -3.38 22.12
N GLU A 73 -4.72 -3.76 23.39
CA GLU A 73 -4.83 -5.16 23.83
C GLU A 73 -6.11 -5.86 23.33
N ASP A 74 -7.27 -5.17 23.40
CA ASP A 74 -8.56 -5.72 22.93
C ASP A 74 -8.63 -5.74 21.40
N LEU A 75 -8.09 -4.71 20.74
CA LEU A 75 -8.01 -4.64 19.29
C LEU A 75 -7.04 -5.69 18.71
N HIS A 76 -5.90 -5.92 19.37
CA HIS A 76 -5.00 -7.03 19.05
C HIS A 76 -5.70 -8.37 19.19
N SER A 77 -6.43 -8.56 20.29
CA SER A 77 -7.24 -9.77 20.51
C SER A 77 -8.26 -9.97 19.39
N CYS A 78 -8.89 -8.91 18.87
CA CYS A 78 -9.78 -9.00 17.71
C CYS A 78 -9.07 -9.53 16.46
N ILE A 79 -7.82 -9.12 16.20
CA ILE A 79 -7.04 -9.57 15.04
C ILE A 79 -6.81 -11.08 15.13
N VAL A 80 -6.28 -11.54 16.27
CA VAL A 80 -6.01 -12.96 16.51
C VAL A 80 -7.30 -13.78 16.47
N GLU A 81 -8.37 -13.29 17.10
CA GLU A 81 -9.68 -13.94 17.05
C GLU A 81 -10.21 -14.08 15.62
N GLN A 82 -10.07 -13.06 14.77
CA GLN A 82 -10.52 -13.15 13.37
C GLN A 82 -9.65 -14.09 12.54
N LEU A 83 -8.38 -14.30 12.89
CA LEU A 83 -7.57 -15.32 12.24
C LEU A 83 -8.03 -16.73 12.62
N GLU A 84 -8.33 -16.95 13.90
CA GLU A 84 -8.64 -18.27 14.43
C GLU A 84 -10.09 -18.71 14.21
N ARG A 85 -11.05 -17.78 14.31
CA ARG A 85 -12.48 -18.08 14.19
C ARG A 85 -12.91 -18.31 12.75
N GLY A 86 -12.85 -19.55 12.26
CA GLY A 86 -13.66 -20.08 11.14
C GLY A 86 -13.70 -19.29 9.83
N ASN A 87 -12.88 -18.26 9.67
CA ASN A 87 -12.87 -17.37 8.53
C ASN A 87 -12.23 -18.08 7.33
N ASN A 88 -12.72 -17.76 6.14
CA ASN A 88 -12.19 -18.32 4.90
C ASN A 88 -10.69 -17.95 4.75
N MET A 89 -9.91 -18.82 4.13
CA MET A 89 -8.49 -18.64 3.86
C MET A 89 -8.15 -17.32 3.18
N ASN A 90 -9.04 -16.83 2.33
CA ASN A 90 -8.86 -15.54 1.68
C ASN A 90 -8.90 -14.37 2.68
N THR A 91 -9.86 -14.38 3.62
CA THR A 91 -9.93 -13.38 4.69
C THR A 91 -8.71 -13.48 5.61
N ARG A 92 -8.25 -14.70 5.93
CA ARG A 92 -7.01 -14.90 6.70
C ARG A 92 -5.78 -14.33 5.99
N ALA A 93 -5.67 -14.53 4.68
CA ALA A 93 -4.62 -13.90 3.88
C ALA A 93 -4.74 -12.36 3.92
N ASN A 94 -5.94 -11.80 3.75
CA ASN A 94 -6.14 -10.35 3.82
C ASN A 94 -5.74 -9.76 5.19
N ILE A 95 -6.06 -10.46 6.28
CA ILE A 95 -5.62 -10.06 7.62
C ILE A 95 -4.10 -10.14 7.76
N MET A 96 -3.44 -11.17 7.20
CA MET A 96 -1.97 -11.28 7.20
C MET A 96 -1.31 -10.09 6.49
N TYR A 97 -1.77 -9.73 5.28
CA TYR A 97 -1.28 -8.54 4.57
C TYR A 97 -1.60 -7.23 5.32
N PHE A 98 -2.76 -7.17 5.97
CA PHE A 98 -3.12 -6.05 6.83
C PHE A 98 -2.16 -5.91 8.02
N ILE A 99 -1.77 -6.99 8.68
CA ILE A 99 -0.84 -6.96 9.83
C ILE A 99 0.51 -6.34 9.44
N GLU A 100 1.03 -6.69 8.25
CA GLU A 100 2.25 -6.09 7.71
C GLU A 100 2.13 -4.57 7.59
N HIS A 101 1.07 -4.10 6.94
CA HIS A 101 0.80 -2.68 6.75
C HIS A 101 0.52 -1.97 8.08
N PHE A 102 -0.19 -2.63 8.99
CA PHE A 102 -0.57 -2.09 10.28
C PHE A 102 0.64 -1.84 11.17
N MET A 103 1.59 -2.78 11.22
CA MET A 103 2.84 -2.58 11.97
C MET A 103 3.67 -1.42 11.42
N GLU A 104 3.71 -1.23 10.11
CA GLU A 104 4.36 -0.08 9.49
C GLU A 104 3.70 1.25 9.93
N MET A 105 2.37 1.30 9.92
CA MET A 105 1.64 2.49 10.38
C MET A 105 1.80 2.72 11.89
N ALA A 106 1.77 1.67 12.71
CA ALA A 106 1.94 1.75 14.15
C ALA A 106 3.35 2.22 14.53
N GLN A 107 4.38 1.75 13.82
CA GLN A 107 5.75 2.22 14.00
C GLN A 107 5.88 3.72 13.65
N LYS A 108 5.25 4.16 12.56
CA LYS A 108 5.20 5.59 12.17
C LYS A 108 4.44 6.45 13.20
N ASP A 109 3.39 5.92 13.83
CA ASP A 109 2.65 6.59 14.91
C ASP A 109 3.35 6.52 16.28
N ASN A 110 4.52 5.88 16.37
CA ASN A 110 5.27 5.60 17.60
C ASN A 110 4.53 4.73 18.63
N HIS A 111 3.58 3.90 18.18
CA HIS A 111 2.88 2.94 19.05
C HIS A 111 3.57 1.58 19.05
N VAL A 112 4.62 1.46 19.85
CA VAL A 112 5.52 0.27 19.86
C VAL A 112 4.82 -0.99 20.41
N ASP A 113 3.78 -0.84 21.23
CA ASP A 113 3.14 -1.97 21.88
C ASP A 113 2.36 -2.85 20.89
N TYR A 114 1.74 -2.27 19.86
CA TYR A 114 1.17 -3.04 18.75
C TYR A 114 2.23 -3.88 18.03
N VAL A 115 3.41 -3.30 17.78
CA VAL A 115 4.51 -4.02 17.11
C VAL A 115 4.99 -5.19 17.98
N ARG A 116 5.16 -4.96 19.29
CA ARG A 116 5.59 -6.01 20.24
C ARG A 116 4.57 -7.13 20.37
N MET A 117 3.29 -6.81 20.46
CA MET A 117 2.22 -7.79 20.54
C MET A 117 2.17 -8.67 19.28
N MET A 118 2.31 -8.07 18.09
CA MET A 118 2.37 -8.82 16.82
C MET A 118 3.61 -9.70 16.73
N GLN A 119 4.78 -9.20 17.13
CA GLN A 119 6.01 -9.97 17.16
C GLN A 119 5.91 -11.17 18.12
N ARG A 120 5.34 -10.96 19.32
CA ARG A 120 5.13 -12.02 20.32
C ARG A 120 4.25 -13.14 19.78
N ASP A 121 3.17 -12.78 19.09
CA ASP A 121 2.15 -13.72 18.63
C ASP A 121 2.34 -14.15 17.17
N ILE A 122 3.49 -13.84 16.54
CA ILE A 122 3.71 -14.10 15.11
C ILE A 122 3.58 -15.58 14.75
N ILE A 123 4.07 -16.49 15.60
CA ILE A 123 3.95 -17.94 15.37
C ILE A 123 2.49 -18.37 15.38
N ARG A 124 1.71 -17.86 16.34
CA ARG A 124 0.27 -18.12 16.45
C ARG A 124 -0.50 -17.57 15.24
N ILE A 125 -0.15 -16.37 14.78
CA ILE A 125 -0.71 -15.76 13.57
C ILE A 125 -0.39 -16.61 12.34
N VAL A 126 0.85 -17.05 12.20
CA VAL A 126 1.30 -17.90 11.09
C VAL A 126 0.56 -19.24 11.09
N ASP A 127 0.43 -19.91 12.23
CA ASP A 127 -0.29 -21.18 12.34
C ASP A 127 -1.78 -21.04 12.01
N ALA A 128 -2.40 -19.90 12.34
CA ALA A 128 -3.79 -19.63 11.98
C ALA A 128 -3.99 -19.37 10.48
N VAL A 129 -3.03 -18.71 9.82
CA VAL A 129 -3.08 -18.38 8.37
C VAL A 129 -2.57 -19.54 7.50
N ALA A 130 -1.64 -20.34 8.01
CA ALA A 130 -1.04 -21.48 7.33
C ALA A 130 -1.06 -22.73 8.22
N PRO A 131 -2.22 -23.41 8.32
CA PRO A 131 -2.36 -24.63 9.10
C PRO A 131 -1.56 -25.80 8.50
N ASP A 132 -1.52 -26.92 9.20
CA ASP A 132 -0.68 -28.08 8.87
C ASP A 132 -0.99 -28.74 7.51
N ASP A 133 -2.09 -28.37 6.86
CA ASP A 133 -2.43 -28.79 5.49
C ASP A 133 -1.62 -28.05 4.41
N GLY A 134 -0.72 -27.13 4.80
CA GLY A 134 0.11 -26.34 3.90
C GLY A 134 -0.67 -25.27 3.12
N SER A 135 -1.98 -25.12 3.36
CA SER A 135 -2.78 -24.05 2.77
C SER A 135 -2.30 -22.69 3.28
N GLY A 136 -2.36 -21.64 2.46
CA GLY A 136 -1.97 -20.28 2.89
C GLY A 136 -0.47 -20.03 3.05
N ALA A 137 0.40 -21.05 3.01
CA ALA A 137 1.86 -20.91 3.20
C ALA A 137 2.52 -19.89 2.25
N ALA A 138 2.10 -19.86 0.98
CA ALA A 138 2.61 -18.89 0.01
C ALA A 138 2.34 -17.43 0.41
N ASN A 139 1.16 -17.14 0.98
CA ASN A 139 0.81 -15.79 1.44
C ASN A 139 1.64 -15.39 2.66
N VAL A 140 1.82 -16.33 3.60
CA VAL A 140 2.65 -16.10 4.78
C VAL A 140 4.08 -15.79 4.38
N LYS A 141 4.66 -16.55 3.43
CA LYS A 141 6.04 -16.35 2.96
C LYS A 141 6.28 -14.93 2.42
N VAL A 142 5.38 -14.44 1.58
CA VAL A 142 5.47 -13.08 1.01
C VAL A 142 5.48 -12.03 2.14
N VAL A 143 4.57 -12.15 3.10
CA VAL A 143 4.47 -11.19 4.20
C VAL A 143 5.69 -11.28 5.12
N LEU A 144 6.17 -12.47 5.46
CA LEU A 144 7.36 -12.63 6.31
C LEU A 144 8.61 -11.97 5.71
N GLN A 145 8.79 -12.08 4.39
CA GLN A 145 9.85 -11.36 3.68
C GLN A 145 9.69 -9.84 3.80
N GLY A 146 8.46 -9.34 3.65
CA GLY A 146 8.14 -7.93 3.87
C GLY A 146 8.43 -7.46 5.31
N LEU A 147 8.14 -8.29 6.30
CA LEU A 147 8.44 -8.01 7.72
C LEU A 147 9.93 -8.03 8.03
N GLN A 148 10.69 -8.91 7.39
CA GLN A 148 12.15 -8.95 7.50
C GLN A 148 12.78 -7.69 6.91
N GLN A 149 12.37 -7.30 5.70
CA GLN A 149 12.90 -6.12 5.01
C GLN A 149 12.62 -4.84 5.80
N LYS A 150 11.45 -4.76 6.45
CA LYS A 150 11.07 -3.65 7.33
C LYS A 150 11.66 -3.75 8.75
N GLN A 151 12.46 -4.78 9.03
CA GLN A 151 13.11 -5.04 10.32
C GLN A 151 12.13 -5.24 11.50
N PHE A 152 10.89 -5.66 11.22
CA PHE A 152 9.96 -6.10 12.25
C PHE A 152 10.30 -7.50 12.78
N LEU A 153 10.91 -8.35 11.96
CA LEU A 153 11.37 -9.68 12.36
C LEU A 153 12.85 -9.86 12.03
N GLN A 154 13.56 -10.61 12.87
CA GLN A 154 14.94 -10.98 12.60
C GLN A 154 15.00 -12.00 11.46
N ALA A 155 16.05 -11.94 10.65
CA ALA A 155 16.29 -12.88 9.55
C ALA A 155 16.27 -14.35 10.02
N GLN A 156 16.83 -14.61 11.20
CA GLN A 156 16.84 -15.94 11.80
C GLN A 156 15.41 -16.44 12.08
N THR A 157 14.57 -15.64 12.74
CA THR A 157 13.17 -15.99 13.03
C THR A 157 12.38 -16.29 11.75
N VAL A 158 12.59 -15.49 10.69
CA VAL A 158 11.93 -15.72 9.40
C VAL A 158 12.39 -17.04 8.78
N THR A 159 13.68 -17.34 8.84
CA THR A 159 14.23 -18.62 8.34
C THR A 159 13.63 -19.82 9.08
N GLU A 160 13.57 -19.76 10.41
CA GLU A 160 12.97 -20.83 11.24
C GLU A 160 11.49 -21.06 10.88
N ILE A 161 10.72 -19.99 10.67
CA ILE A 161 9.31 -20.12 10.26
C ILE A 161 9.19 -20.69 8.83
N GLU A 162 10.03 -20.23 7.89
CA GLU A 162 10.02 -20.74 6.52
C GLU A 162 10.38 -22.24 6.44
N GLU A 163 11.28 -22.72 7.29
CA GLU A 163 11.62 -24.15 7.39
C GLU A 163 10.42 -24.99 7.84
N VAL A 164 9.71 -24.56 8.89
CA VAL A 164 8.49 -25.23 9.36
C VAL A 164 7.41 -25.25 8.27
N LEU A 165 7.21 -24.12 7.57
CA LEU A 165 6.24 -24.06 6.47
C LEU A 165 6.60 -24.98 5.30
N LYS A 166 7.91 -25.13 5.01
CA LYS A 166 8.40 -26.04 3.97
C LYS A 166 8.12 -27.50 4.35
N GLU A 167 8.34 -27.89 5.60
CA GLU A 167 8.03 -29.23 6.11
C GLU A 167 6.53 -29.55 6.01
N ARG A 168 5.66 -28.58 6.34
CA ARG A 168 4.20 -28.69 6.16
C ARG A 168 3.82 -28.87 4.69
N GLU A 169 4.40 -28.08 3.78
CA GLU A 169 4.13 -28.20 2.35
C GLU A 169 4.54 -29.58 1.79
N THR A 170 5.72 -30.09 2.18
CA THR A 170 6.16 -31.44 1.78
C THR A 170 5.23 -32.53 2.31
N SER A 171 4.80 -32.40 3.56
CA SER A 171 3.88 -33.37 4.20
C SER A 171 2.50 -33.38 3.53
N ALA A 172 1.98 -32.21 3.16
CA ALA A 172 0.71 -32.07 2.45
C ALA A 172 0.76 -32.66 1.04
N ARG A 173 1.89 -32.51 0.33
CA ARG A 173 2.09 -33.05 -1.03
C ARG A 173 2.19 -34.57 -1.02
N ASP A 174 2.87 -35.15 -0.03
CA ASP A 174 2.95 -36.60 0.14
C ASP A 174 1.57 -37.21 0.47
N ALA A 175 0.77 -36.55 1.31
CA ALA A 175 -0.61 -36.97 1.58
C ALA A 175 -1.53 -36.91 0.34
N GLY A 176 -1.30 -35.96 -0.57
CA GLY A 176 -2.05 -35.81 -1.82
C GLY A 176 -1.73 -36.87 -2.88
N LEU A 177 -0.54 -37.49 -2.83
CA LEU A 177 -0.13 -38.57 -3.74
C LEU A 177 -0.60 -39.97 -3.29
N SER A 178 -1.08 -40.12 -2.06
CA SER A 178 -1.69 -41.35 -1.54
C SER A 178 -3.16 -41.57 -1.96
N SER A 179 -3.71 -40.75 -2.88
CA SER A 179 -5.03 -41.01 -3.45
C SER A 179 -4.93 -42.11 -4.53
N PRO A 180 -5.73 -43.20 -4.49
CA PRO A 180 -5.56 -44.32 -5.40
C PRO A 180 -5.74 -43.88 -6.84
N VAL A 181 -4.79 -44.26 -7.69
CA VAL A 181 -4.98 -44.31 -9.13
C VAL A 181 -6.07 -45.36 -9.43
N ASN A 182 -7.33 -44.96 -9.34
CA ASN A 182 -8.37 -45.70 -10.04
C ASN A 182 -8.17 -45.39 -11.53
N GLY A 183 -7.32 -46.19 -12.15
CA GLY A 183 -7.29 -46.31 -13.61
C GLY A 183 -8.66 -46.79 -14.04
N ASP A 184 -9.39 -45.93 -14.74
CA ASP A 184 -10.57 -46.33 -15.49
C ASP A 184 -10.35 -45.94 -16.94
N VAL A 185 -9.61 -46.81 -17.63
CA VAL A 185 -9.70 -46.96 -19.07
C VAL A 185 -10.90 -47.86 -19.32
N ASP A 186 -12.06 -47.29 -19.66
CA ASP A 186 -13.12 -48.10 -20.24
C ASP A 186 -13.77 -47.42 -21.45
N MET A 187 -13.56 -48.06 -22.59
CA MET A 187 -14.23 -47.86 -23.87
C MET A 187 -15.49 -48.72 -23.82
N GLY A 188 -16.68 -48.12 -23.71
CA GLY A 188 -17.90 -48.92 -23.67
C GLY A 188 -19.20 -48.12 -23.70
N ASP A 189 -19.84 -48.16 -24.86
CA ASP A 189 -21.18 -47.64 -25.17
C ASP A 189 -22.27 -48.43 -24.40
N ALA A 190 -22.97 -47.82 -23.43
CA ALA A 190 -24.18 -48.38 -22.80
C ALA A 190 -25.06 -47.32 -22.10
N PRO A 191 -26.40 -47.51 -22.01
CA PRO A 191 -27.38 -46.45 -21.70
C PRO A 191 -27.59 -46.18 -20.20
N PRO A 192 -28.31 -45.10 -19.83
CA PRO A 192 -28.25 -44.53 -18.49
C PRO A 192 -29.18 -45.28 -17.52
N SER A 193 -28.61 -45.85 -16.47
CA SER A 193 -29.38 -46.30 -15.31
C SER A 193 -28.80 -45.72 -14.01
N HIS A 194 -29.56 -44.78 -13.44
CA HIS A 194 -29.61 -44.35 -12.04
C HIS A 194 -28.38 -44.65 -11.17
N ALA A 195 -27.39 -43.75 -11.20
CA ALA A 195 -26.35 -43.69 -10.19
C ALA A 195 -26.79 -42.82 -9.00
N ILE A 196 -26.82 -43.45 -7.83
CA ILE A 196 -26.95 -42.85 -6.49
C ILE A 196 -25.79 -41.85 -6.29
N PRO A 197 -26.02 -40.64 -5.72
CA PRO A 197 -24.97 -39.64 -5.61
C PRO A 197 -23.92 -40.09 -4.59
N THR A 198 -22.73 -40.42 -5.07
CA THR A 198 -21.57 -40.69 -4.22
C THR A 198 -21.08 -39.37 -3.63
N ASN A 199 -21.33 -39.19 -2.34
CA ASN A 199 -21.07 -38.00 -1.55
C ASN A 199 -19.56 -37.86 -1.23
N GLY A 200 -18.75 -37.51 -2.23
CA GLY A 200 -17.29 -37.40 -2.07
C GLY A 200 -16.64 -36.29 -2.90
N ARG A 201 -17.43 -35.41 -3.53
CA ARG A 201 -16.87 -34.26 -4.23
C ARG A 201 -16.67 -33.14 -3.22
N ALA A 202 -15.40 -32.77 -2.97
CA ALA A 202 -15.06 -31.57 -2.21
C ALA A 202 -15.98 -30.41 -2.64
N PRO A 203 -16.54 -29.63 -1.69
CA PRO A 203 -17.52 -28.60 -2.01
C PRO A 203 -16.90 -27.66 -3.05
N ARG A 204 -17.50 -27.64 -4.24
CA ARG A 204 -17.07 -26.73 -5.29
C ARG A 204 -17.34 -25.31 -4.80
N LEU A 205 -16.28 -24.55 -4.60
CA LEU A 205 -16.37 -23.13 -4.29
C LEU A 205 -17.24 -22.45 -5.35
N GLU A 206 -18.11 -21.55 -4.91
CA GLU A 206 -19.02 -20.84 -5.80
C GLU A 206 -18.20 -20.06 -6.84
N LYS A 207 -18.64 -20.04 -8.11
CA LYS A 207 -17.94 -19.33 -9.20
C LYS A 207 -17.57 -17.90 -8.81
N ARG A 208 -18.47 -17.20 -8.12
CA ARG A 208 -18.25 -15.85 -7.59
C ARG A 208 -17.09 -15.77 -6.60
N GLN A 209 -16.97 -16.76 -5.70
CA GLN A 209 -15.91 -16.82 -4.70
C GLN A 209 -14.54 -17.06 -5.36
N ILE A 210 -14.52 -17.87 -6.44
CA ILE A 210 -13.31 -18.12 -7.22
C ILE A 210 -12.89 -16.84 -7.96
N GLU A 211 -13.81 -16.17 -8.65
CA GLU A 211 -13.54 -14.91 -9.35
C GLU A 211 -13.04 -13.83 -8.40
N GLN A 212 -13.67 -13.70 -7.22
CA GLN A 212 -13.21 -12.77 -6.19
C GLN A 212 -11.78 -13.09 -5.75
N ARG A 213 -11.45 -14.36 -5.50
CA ARG A 213 -10.10 -14.76 -5.11
C ARG A 213 -9.07 -14.43 -6.19
N ILE A 214 -9.40 -14.67 -7.46
CA ILE A 214 -8.53 -14.35 -8.60
C ILE A 214 -8.27 -12.85 -8.65
N GLU A 215 -9.30 -12.02 -8.51
CA GLU A 215 -9.14 -10.56 -8.55
C GLU A 215 -8.35 -10.05 -7.35
N GLU A 216 -8.56 -10.62 -6.16
CA GLU A 216 -7.77 -10.27 -4.97
C GLU A 216 -6.29 -10.66 -5.11
N ASP A 217 -6.00 -11.83 -5.66
CA ASP A 217 -4.62 -12.25 -5.95
C ASP A 217 -3.97 -11.36 -7.03
N ARG A 218 -4.73 -10.98 -8.07
CA ARG A 218 -4.27 -10.02 -9.08
C ARG A 218 -3.90 -8.69 -8.45
N GLU A 219 -4.76 -8.18 -7.57
CA GLU A 219 -4.52 -6.92 -6.87
C GLU A 219 -3.34 -7.02 -5.90
N ARG A 220 -3.14 -8.16 -5.21
CA ARG A 220 -1.93 -8.40 -4.40
C ARG A 220 -0.66 -8.35 -5.24
N HIS A 221 -0.64 -9.04 -6.37
CA HIS A 221 0.54 -9.12 -7.24
C HIS A 221 0.88 -7.79 -7.89
N LYS A 222 -0.15 -7.01 -8.21
CA LYS A 222 -0.01 -5.63 -8.67
C LYS A 222 0.70 -4.79 -7.61
N ARG A 223 0.25 -4.83 -6.34
CA ARG A 223 0.90 -4.08 -5.23
C ARG A 223 2.36 -4.45 -5.01
N LEU A 224 2.69 -5.73 -5.06
CA LEU A 224 4.09 -6.18 -4.92
C LEU A 224 5.02 -5.55 -5.96
N ARG A 225 4.47 -5.11 -7.10
CA ARG A 225 5.23 -4.48 -8.18
C ARG A 225 5.18 -2.96 -8.18
N GLU A 226 4.30 -2.35 -7.39
CA GLU A 226 4.10 -0.89 -7.37
C GLU A 226 5.34 -0.14 -6.87
N SER A 227 6.20 -0.76 -6.05
CA SER A 227 7.40 -0.12 -5.50
C SER A 227 8.71 -0.55 -6.17
N ILE A 228 8.68 -1.42 -7.20
CA ILE A 228 9.91 -1.94 -7.84
C ILE A 228 10.74 -0.81 -8.49
N TRP A 229 10.06 0.19 -9.05
CA TRP A 229 10.68 1.35 -9.68
C TRP A 229 11.03 2.47 -8.69
N ALA A 230 10.62 2.37 -7.42
CA ALA A 230 10.92 3.38 -6.43
C ALA A 230 12.42 3.41 -6.11
N ILE A 231 12.96 4.62 -5.92
CA ILE A 231 14.35 4.85 -5.57
C ILE A 231 14.40 5.35 -4.11
N PRO A 232 15.26 4.78 -3.25
CA PRO A 232 15.45 5.27 -1.89
C PRO A 232 15.91 6.74 -1.84
N SER A 233 15.59 7.44 -0.75
CA SER A 233 15.88 8.88 -0.62
C SER A 233 17.32 9.21 -0.19
N HIS A 234 18.26 8.26 -0.20
CA HIS A 234 19.64 8.54 0.23
C HIS A 234 20.50 9.06 -0.93
N ASP A 235 21.61 9.69 -0.58
CA ASP A 235 22.57 10.21 -1.55
C ASP A 235 23.03 9.08 -2.48
N TYR A 236 23.13 9.38 -3.78
CA TYR A 236 23.55 8.45 -4.85
C TYR A 236 22.67 7.22 -5.09
N ALA A 237 21.52 7.06 -4.41
CA ALA A 237 20.65 5.89 -4.56
C ALA A 237 20.28 5.57 -6.01
N GLU A 238 19.96 6.60 -6.81
CA GLU A 238 19.65 6.44 -8.23
C GLU A 238 20.87 5.96 -9.02
N THR A 239 22.03 6.57 -8.79
CA THR A 239 23.27 6.23 -9.50
C THR A 239 23.76 4.83 -9.17
N ASP A 240 23.74 4.45 -7.89
CA ASP A 240 24.14 3.14 -7.42
C ASP A 240 23.23 2.05 -8.01
N LYS A 241 21.91 2.27 -7.95
CA LYS A 241 20.93 1.35 -8.54
C LYS A 241 21.13 1.18 -10.05
N ILE A 242 21.29 2.28 -10.78
CA ILE A 242 21.57 2.24 -12.22
C ILE A 242 22.88 1.49 -12.46
N TRP A 243 23.94 1.79 -11.72
CA TRP A 243 25.24 1.17 -11.91
C TRP A 243 25.21 -0.35 -11.69
N GLU A 244 24.45 -0.82 -10.70
CA GLU A 244 24.30 -2.25 -10.40
C GLU A 244 23.34 -2.98 -11.36
N GLU A 245 22.28 -2.31 -11.82
CA GLU A 245 21.22 -2.92 -12.63
C GLU A 245 21.40 -2.70 -14.15
N THR A 246 22.34 -1.84 -14.57
CA THR A 246 22.59 -1.59 -16.01
C THR A 246 23.07 -2.87 -16.68
N SER A 247 22.26 -3.36 -17.63
CA SER A 247 22.64 -4.46 -18.51
C SER A 247 23.56 -3.97 -19.63
N ASP A 248 24.25 -4.92 -20.27
CA ASP A 248 24.95 -4.66 -21.52
C ASP A 248 23.96 -4.22 -22.62
N MET A 249 24.45 -3.45 -23.60
CA MET A 249 23.65 -3.06 -24.77
C MET A 249 23.17 -4.30 -25.54
N GLY A 250 21.86 -4.39 -25.74
CA GLY A 250 21.19 -5.43 -26.51
C GLY A 250 20.68 -4.95 -27.87
N ASP A 251 20.04 -5.88 -28.59
CA ASP A 251 19.44 -5.59 -29.91
C ASP A 251 18.32 -4.54 -29.81
N ASP A 252 17.52 -4.58 -28.74
CA ASP A 252 16.43 -3.63 -28.50
C ASP A 252 16.94 -2.19 -28.31
N ASP A 253 18.11 -1.99 -27.69
CA ASP A 253 18.72 -0.67 -27.52
C ASP A 253 19.13 -0.04 -28.86
N HIS A 254 19.65 -0.89 -29.78
CA HIS A 254 19.98 -0.45 -31.13
C HIS A 254 18.74 -0.05 -31.94
N ILE A 255 17.65 -0.81 -31.80
CA ILE A 255 16.36 -0.51 -32.45
C ILE A 255 15.82 0.81 -31.91
N LEU A 256 15.76 0.96 -30.58
CA LEU A 256 15.27 2.19 -29.93
C LEU A 256 16.08 3.41 -30.37
N GLY A 257 17.41 3.33 -30.37
CA GLY A 257 18.27 4.42 -30.82
C GLY A 257 18.10 4.78 -32.30
N GLN A 258 17.81 3.79 -33.16
CA GLN A 258 17.50 4.03 -34.56
C GLN A 258 16.16 4.75 -34.73
N GLU A 259 15.14 4.33 -34.00
CA GLU A 259 13.81 4.94 -34.00
C GLU A 259 13.91 6.40 -33.51
N GLU A 260 14.52 6.66 -32.35
CA GLU A 260 14.75 8.01 -31.81
C GLU A 260 15.49 8.92 -32.80
N PHE A 261 16.53 8.40 -33.46
CA PHE A 261 17.29 9.16 -34.46
C PHE A 261 16.45 9.50 -35.69
N THR A 262 15.55 8.60 -36.11
CA THR A 262 14.63 8.89 -37.22
C THR A 262 13.59 9.94 -36.85
N GLU A 263 13.02 9.86 -35.65
CA GLU A 263 12.04 10.84 -35.13
C GLU A 263 12.67 12.22 -34.96
N TRP A 264 13.89 12.27 -34.42
CA TRP A 264 14.66 13.50 -34.28
C TRP A 264 14.92 14.18 -35.63
N ARG A 265 15.34 13.40 -36.64
CA ARG A 265 15.58 13.92 -37.99
C ARG A 265 14.32 14.53 -38.59
N GLN A 266 13.20 13.81 -38.51
CA GLN A 266 11.90 14.31 -39.00
C GLN A 266 11.51 15.60 -38.29
N SER A 267 11.66 15.65 -36.96
CA SER A 267 11.37 16.84 -36.16
C SER A 267 12.23 18.05 -36.58
N MET A 268 13.51 17.84 -36.88
CA MET A 268 14.40 18.90 -37.37
C MET A 268 14.02 19.41 -38.77
N GLU A 269 13.62 18.52 -39.66
CA GLU A 269 13.14 18.87 -41.00
C GLU A 269 11.85 19.71 -40.93
N HIS A 270 10.97 19.41 -39.97
CA HIS A 270 9.74 20.17 -39.75
C HIS A 270 9.93 21.51 -39.01
N GLN A 271 11.02 21.67 -38.24
CA GLN A 271 11.32 22.90 -37.49
C GLN A 271 12.05 23.97 -38.33
N CYS A 272 12.71 23.58 -39.42
CA CYS A 272 13.36 24.54 -40.30
C CYS A 272 12.32 25.28 -41.15
N ALA A 273 12.00 26.53 -40.77
CA ALA A 273 11.31 27.44 -41.68
C ALA A 273 12.13 27.56 -42.98
N PRO A 274 11.51 27.50 -44.17
CA PRO A 274 12.23 27.67 -45.42
C PRO A 274 13.02 28.97 -45.37
N ARG A 275 14.35 28.90 -45.56
CA ARG A 275 15.17 30.11 -45.70
C ARG A 275 14.55 30.91 -46.86
N PRO A 276 14.07 32.15 -46.64
CA PRO A 276 13.54 32.93 -47.74
C PRO A 276 14.65 33.09 -48.78
N PRO A 277 14.34 32.97 -50.08
CA PRO A 277 15.34 33.10 -51.12
C PRO A 277 16.04 34.46 -50.95
N ALA A 278 17.38 34.45 -51.01
CA ALA A 278 18.16 35.67 -50.92
C ALA A 278 17.67 36.65 -52.01
N GLY A 279 16.91 37.67 -51.61
CA GLY A 279 16.45 38.71 -52.51
C GLY A 279 17.65 39.43 -53.13
N PRO A 280 17.53 39.94 -54.37
CA PRO A 280 18.64 40.62 -55.04
C PRO A 280 19.11 41.82 -54.22
N ALA A 281 20.44 41.99 -54.15
CA ALA A 281 21.11 43.03 -53.38
C ALA A 281 20.49 44.41 -53.64
N SER A 282 19.99 45.06 -52.57
CA SER A 282 19.43 46.40 -52.64
C SER A 282 20.53 47.39 -53.06
N THR A 283 20.50 47.84 -54.32
CA THR A 283 21.34 48.94 -54.81
C THR A 283 20.90 50.23 -54.12
N ARG A 284 21.70 50.64 -53.13
CA ARG A 284 21.64 51.94 -52.47
C ARG A 284 21.95 53.04 -53.50
N ILE A 285 20.93 53.75 -53.98
CA ILE A 285 21.13 54.97 -54.78
C ILE A 285 21.69 56.06 -53.86
N THR A 286 22.95 56.44 -54.09
CA THR A 286 23.57 57.60 -53.46
C THR A 286 23.32 58.83 -54.34
N ASN A 287 22.46 59.75 -53.89
CA ASN A 287 22.31 61.07 -54.52
C ASN A 287 23.58 61.90 -54.25
N GLY A 288 24.42 62.06 -55.28
CA GLY A 288 25.57 62.96 -55.27
C GLY A 288 25.24 64.30 -55.93
N ASN A 289 25.23 65.36 -55.13
CA ASN A 289 25.18 66.77 -55.55
C ASN A 289 26.20 67.08 -56.66
N LYS A 290 25.78 67.80 -57.71
CA LYS A 290 26.67 68.65 -58.51
C LYS A 290 26.18 70.10 -58.44
N LYS A 291 26.98 70.93 -57.77
CA LYS A 291 26.95 72.40 -57.90
C LYS A 291 27.44 72.78 -59.29
N TYR A 292 26.76 73.71 -59.95
CA TYR A 292 27.29 74.95 -60.51
C TYR A 292 26.18 75.98 -60.53
#